data_AF-A0A6V7M8A9-F1
#
_entry.id   AF-A0A6V7M8A9-F1
#
_cell.length_a   1.000
_cell.length_b   1.000
_cell.length_c   1.000
_cell.angle_alpha   90.00
_cell.angle_beta   90.00
_cell.angle_gamma   90.00
#
_symmetry.space_group_name_H-M   'P 1'
#
loop_
_entity.id
_entity.type
_entity.pdbx_description
1 polymer ?
#
loop_
_entity_poly.entity_id
_entity_poly.type
_entity_poly.pdbx_seq_one_letter_code
_entity_poly.pdbx_strand_id
1 'polypeptide(L)' 'GGISGFHEIGRAMATLMSDEVFHDVAYKAKNRNHLLAGIDEFLDAVTVLPPGEWDPTIRIEPPAAIPSQ' A
#
# COMPACT_ATOMS: atom_id res chain seq x y z
N GLY A 1 -19.11 -3.55 -17.84
CA GLY A 1 -17.87 -3.82 -17.08
C GLY A 1 -17.36 -2.63 -16.27
N GLY A 2 -18.23 -1.87 -15.59
CA GLY A 2 -17.80 -0.75 -14.75
C GLY A 2 -17.59 -1.10 -13.26
N ILE A 3 -18.28 -2.13 -12.77
CA ILE A 3 -18.32 -2.47 -11.33
C ILE A 3 -16.97 -3.01 -10.82
N SER A 4 -16.24 -3.77 -11.65
CA SER A 4 -14.92 -4.31 -11.28
C SER A 4 -13.87 -3.21 -11.10
N GLY A 5 -13.87 -2.18 -11.95
CA GLY A 5 -12.96 -1.05 -11.80
C GLY A 5 -13.20 -0.26 -10.52
N PHE A 6 -14.46 0.00 -10.16
CA PHE A 6 -14.78 0.68 -8.91
C PHE A 6 -14.44 -0.15 -7.67
N HIS A 7 -14.54 -1.47 -7.76
CA HIS A 7 -14.10 -2.36 -6.68
C HIS A 7 -12.59 -2.23 -6.43
N GLU A 8 -11.77 -2.29 -7.48
CA GLU A 8 -10.32 -2.15 -7.37
C GLU A 8 -9.90 -0.75 -6.91
N ILE A 9 -10.61 0.30 -7.36
CA ILE A 9 -10.41 1.66 -6.83
C ILE A 9 -10.71 1.70 -5.32
N GLY A 10 -11.80 1.08 -4.88
CA GLY A 10 -12.15 0.98 -3.46
C GLY A 10 -11.09 0.25 -2.64
N ARG A 11 -10.56 -0.86 -3.17
CA ARG A 11 -9.45 -1.60 -2.54
C ARG A 11 -8.20 -0.73 -2.43
N ALA A 12 -7.78 -0.07 -3.51
CA ALA A 12 -6.62 0.80 -3.52
C ALA A 12 -6.75 1.94 -2.49
N MET A 13 -7.90 2.60 -2.45
CA MET A 13 -8.18 3.67 -1.48
C MET A 13 -8.18 3.17 -0.03
N ALA A 14 -8.77 1.99 0.23
CA ALA A 14 -8.78 1.39 1.56
C ALA A 14 -7.38 1.00 2.03
N THR A 15 -6.56 0.45 1.13
CA THR A 15 -5.14 0.13 1.41
C THR A 15 -4.34 1.39 1.71
N LEU A 16 -4.49 2.43 0.90
CA LEU A 16 -3.84 3.72 1.11
C LEU A 16 -4.22 4.36 2.46
N MET A 17 -5.50 4.31 2.84
CA MET A 17 -5.99 4.84 4.13
C MET A 17 -5.61 3.99 5.35
N SER A 18 -5.15 2.76 5.13
CA SER A 18 -4.67 1.86 6.20
C SER A 18 -3.19 2.06 6.51
N ASP A 19 -2.46 2.80 5.66
CA ASP A 19 -1.10 3.25 5.94
C ASP A 19 -1.12 4.38 6.98
N GLU A 20 -0.37 4.23 8.07
CA GLU A 20 -0.39 5.19 9.19
C GLU A 20 0.12 6.58 8.78
N VAL A 21 1.10 6.65 7.87
CA VAL A 21 1.68 7.91 7.41
C VAL A 21 0.68 8.66 6.54
N PHE A 22 0.10 7.98 5.54
CA PHE A 22 -0.91 8.58 4.67
C PHE A 22 -2.17 8.96 5.44
N HIS A 23 -2.60 8.13 6.40
CA HIS A 23 -3.74 8.43 7.28
C HIS A 23 -3.55 9.77 8.00
N ASP A 24 -2.37 9.98 8.59
CA ASP A 24 -2.02 11.22 9.27
C ASP A 24 -2.00 12.44 8.33
N VAL A 25 -1.44 12.27 7.13
CA VAL A 25 -1.44 13.30 6.08
C VAL A 25 -2.86 13.65 5.68
N ALA A 26 -3.72 12.65 5.47
CA ALA A 26 -5.11 12.84 5.06
C ALA A 26 -5.92 13.63 6.10
N TYR A 27 -5.75 13.33 7.38
CA TYR A 27 -6.43 14.07 8.46
C TYR A 27 -5.91 15.49 8.65
N LYS A 28 -4.64 15.75 8.33
CA LYS A 28 -3.99 17.07 8.47
C LYS A 28 -4.01 17.89 7.17
N ALA A 29 -4.49 17.32 6.06
CA ALA A 29 -4.46 17.94 4.74
C ALA A 29 -5.33 19.22 4.72
N LYS A 30 -4.75 20.31 4.23
CA LYS A 30 -5.43 21.61 4.08
C LYS A 30 -5.79 21.93 2.64
N ASN A 31 -5.23 21.18 1.70
CA ASN A 31 -5.42 21.36 0.27
C ASN A 31 -5.13 20.04 -0.44
N ARG A 32 -5.54 19.96 -1.71
CA ARG A 32 -5.38 18.77 -2.55
C ARG A 32 -3.91 18.36 -2.73
N ASN A 33 -2.98 19.31 -2.75
CA ASN A 33 -1.56 19.01 -2.99
C ASN A 33 -0.95 18.19 -1.85
N HIS A 34 -1.43 18.34 -0.61
CA HIS A 34 -0.99 17.50 0.51
C HIS A 34 -1.37 16.03 0.28
N LEU A 35 -2.58 15.78 -0.23
CA LEU A 35 -3.03 14.42 -0.54
C LEU A 35 -2.25 13.82 -1.70
N LEU A 36 -1.97 14.61 -2.74
CA LEU A 36 -1.16 14.16 -3.88
C LEU A 36 0.25 13.79 -3.44
N ALA A 37 0.90 14.64 -2.64
CA ALA A 37 2.23 14.34 -2.11
C ALA A 37 2.24 13.08 -1.22
N GLY A 38 1.18 12.85 -0.43
CA GLY A 38 1.04 11.62 0.34
C GLY A 38 0.87 10.38 -0.53
N ILE A 39 0.15 10.49 -1.65
CA ILE A 39 0.02 9.38 -2.62
C ILE A 39 1.37 9.08 -3.25
N ASP A 40 2.11 10.11 -3.67
CA ASP A 40 3.43 9.95 -4.29
C ASP A 40 4.42 9.28 -3.32
N GLU A 41 4.47 9.73 -2.07
CA GLU A 41 5.33 9.11 -1.03
C GLU A 41 4.96 7.64 -0.78
N PHE A 42 3.67 7.32 -0.70
CA PHE A 42 3.22 5.94 -0.56
C PHE A 42 3.65 5.08 -1.75
N LEU A 43 3.54 5.61 -2.98
CA LEU A 43 3.93 4.90 -4.20
C LEU A 43 5.45 4.68 -4.30
N ASP A 44 6.26 5.60 -3.76
CA ASP A 44 7.72 5.44 -3.69
C ASP A 44 8.16 4.39 -2.66
N ALA A 45 7.39 4.19 -1.59
CA ALA A 45 7.68 3.22 -0.54
C ALA A 45 7.29 1.78 -0.92
N VAL A 46 6.31 1.58 -1.81
CA VAL A 46 5.82 0.25 -2.18
C VAL A 46 6.68 -0.40 -3.27
N THR A 47 6.90 -1.70 -3.14
CA THR A 47 7.59 -2.50 -4.15
C THR A 47 6.59 -3.21 -5.06
N VAL A 48 6.77 -3.07 -6.37
CA VAL A 48 6.01 -3.86 -7.35
C VAL A 48 6.64 -5.23 -7.54
N LEU A 49 5.80 -6.27 -7.59
CA LEU A 49 6.24 -7.61 -7.95
C LEU A 49 6.07 -7.81 -9.46
N PRO A 50 7.16 -8.07 -10.21
CA PRO A 50 7.05 -8.30 -11.64
C PRO A 50 6.31 -9.62 -11.93
N PRO A 51 5.57 -9.70 -13.06
CA PRO A 51 4.85 -10.89 -13.46
C PRO A 51 5.84 -12.01 -13.79
N GLY A 52 5.90 -13.06 -12.97
CA GLY A 52 6.72 -14.25 -13.18
C GLY A 52 7.74 -14.57 -12.08
N GLU A 53 8.03 -13.62 -11.17
CA GLU A 53 8.96 -13.85 -10.04
C GLU A 53 8.25 -14.32 -8.77
N TRP A 54 6.92 -14.24 -8.73
CA TRP A 54 6.14 -14.76 -7.61
C TRP A 54 5.84 -16.24 -7.82
N ASP A 55 6.61 -17.09 -7.15
CA ASP A 55 6.29 -18.50 -6.95
C ASP A 55 5.77 -18.73 -5.51
N PRO A 56 4.49 -19.09 -5.32
CA PRO A 56 3.93 -19.36 -3.99
C PRO A 56 4.60 -20.56 -3.28
N THR A 57 5.23 -21.47 -4.03
CA THR A 57 5.85 -22.69 -3.49
C THR A 57 7.21 -22.44 -2.84
N ILE A 58 7.86 -21.31 -3.14
CA ILE A 58 9.13 -20.89 -2.51
C ILE A 58 8.90 -19.93 -1.34
N ARG A 59 7.66 -19.82 -0.83
CA ARG A 59 7.34 -18.94 0.30
C ARG A 59 8.18 -19.34 1.51
N ILE A 60 9.06 -18.43 1.94
CA ILE A 60 9.80 -18.59 3.18
C ILE A 60 8.82 -18.30 4.33
N GLU A 61 8.69 -19.25 5.26
CA GLU A 61 7.90 -19.01 6.46
C GLU A 61 8.56 -17.95 7.34
N PRO A 62 7.77 -17.13 8.05
CA PRO A 62 8.33 -16.18 9.01
C PRO A 62 9.24 -16.90 10.01
N PRO A 63 10.40 -16.32 10.38
CA PRO A 63 11.27 -16.94 11.37
C PRO A 63 10.50 -17.15 12.68
N ALA A 64 10.65 -18.33 13.29
CA ALA A 64 9.92 -18.73 14.50
C ALA A 64 10.20 -17.82 15.72
N ALA A 65 11.29 -17.05 15.69
CA ALA A 65 11.62 -16.03 16.67
C ALA A 65 12.21 -14.81 15.97
N ILE A 66 11.75 -13.63 16.37
CA ILE A 66 12.37 -12.36 16.00
C ILE A 66 13.63 -12.23 16.88
N PRO A 67 14.84 -12.07 16.31
CA PRO A 67 16.05 -11.88 17.11
C PRO A 67 15.87 -10.67 18.04
N SER A 68 16.23 -10.84 19.31
CA SER A 68 16.21 -9.76 20.29
C SER A 68 17.06 -8.59 19.79
N GLN A 69 16.49 -7.39 19.76
CA GLN A 69 17.17 -6.15 19.43
C GLN A 69 18.12 -5.71 20.54
#